data_AF-A0A3B4A8Z0-F1
#
_entry.id   AF-A0A3B4A8Z0-F1
#
_cell.length_a   1.000
_cell.length_b   1.000
_cell.length_c   1.000
_cell.angle_alpha   90.00
_cell.angle_beta   90.00
_cell.angle_gamma   90.00
#
_symmetry.space_group_name_H-M   'P 1'
#
loop_
_entity.id
_entity.type
_entity.pdbx_description
1 polymer ?
#
loop_
_entity_poly.entity_id
_entity_poly.type
_entity_poly.pdbx_seq_one_letter_code
_entity_poly.pdbx_strand_id
1 'polypeptide(L)'
;LLEKDNPVTQAPPKNKPHNLTVVAMEGCHSFIILDWARPLKDDMVSYMVYSASYDDVLNNRWSSRSSSGTHLAVENLKPNSYYFKVQAKNVFGLGPVSDTLTYVTES
;
A
#
# COMPACT_ATOMS: atom_id res chain seq x y z
N LEU A 1 6.71 -35.27 -18.12
CA LEU A 1 6.03 -34.32 -17.20
C LEU A 1 6.59 -32.95 -17.51
N LEU A 2 5.90 -32.17 -18.33
CA LEU A 2 6.33 -30.80 -18.65
C LEU A 2 5.90 -29.92 -17.48
N GLU A 3 6.89 -29.43 -16.72
CA GLU A 3 6.70 -28.26 -15.87
C GLU A 3 6.15 -27.15 -16.76
N LYS A 4 4.89 -26.75 -16.52
CA LYS A 4 4.33 -25.57 -17.14
C LYS A 4 5.06 -24.39 -16.54
N ASP A 5 6.13 -23.95 -17.20
CA ASP A 5 6.63 -22.60 -17.07
C ASP A 5 5.43 -21.66 -17.25
N ASN A 6 4.96 -21.12 -16.13
CA ASN A 6 3.83 -20.21 -16.11
C ASN A 6 4.28 -18.96 -16.87
N PRO A 7 3.67 -18.61 -18.02
CA PRO A 7 4.14 -17.47 -18.79
C PRO A 7 4.02 -16.23 -17.90
N VAL A 8 5.13 -15.49 -17.74
CA VAL A 8 5.12 -14.14 -17.15
C VAL A 8 4.02 -13.38 -17.88
N THR A 9 2.87 -13.22 -17.22
CA THR A 9 1.68 -12.69 -17.88
C THR A 9 1.96 -11.23 -18.23
N GLN A 10 1.90 -10.88 -19.53
CA GLN A 10 1.97 -9.50 -20.02
C GLN A 10 0.72 -8.71 -19.64
N ALA A 11 0.46 -8.60 -18.34
CA ALA A 11 -0.75 -8.02 -17.77
C ALA A 11 -0.42 -7.30 -16.46
N PRO A 12 -1.26 -6.34 -16.03
CA PRO A 12 -1.14 -5.78 -14.70
C PRO A 12 -1.17 -6.84 -13.60
N PRO A 13 -0.65 -6.55 -12.39
CA PRO A 13 -0.70 -7.48 -11.27
C PRO A 13 -2.15 -7.90 -10.98
N LYS A 14 -2.41 -9.21 -10.93
CA LYS A 14 -3.78 -9.74 -10.75
C LYS A 14 -4.22 -9.83 -9.29
N ASN A 15 -3.27 -9.87 -8.38
CA ASN A 15 -3.51 -10.01 -6.95
C ASN A 15 -3.24 -8.69 -6.23
N LYS A 16 -3.93 -8.46 -5.12
CA LYS A 16 -3.74 -7.28 -4.28
C LYS A 16 -2.59 -7.50 -3.28
N PRO A 17 -1.87 -6.44 -2.87
CA PRO A 17 -1.05 -6.49 -1.67
C PRO A 17 -1.90 -6.91 -0.47
N HIS A 18 -1.33 -7.69 0.44
CA HIS A 18 -2.03 -8.21 1.62
C HIS A 18 -1.22 -7.96 2.89
N ASN A 19 -1.80 -8.23 4.07
CA ASN A 19 -1.16 -7.98 5.36
C ASN A 19 -0.62 -6.56 5.51
N LEU A 20 -1.37 -5.56 5.03
CA LEU A 20 -1.03 -4.16 5.22
C LEU A 20 -1.17 -3.82 6.71
N THR A 21 -0.08 -3.37 7.33
CA THR A 21 0.01 -3.07 8.77
C THR A 21 0.68 -1.73 9.02
N VAL A 22 0.44 -1.18 10.22
CA VAL A 22 1.16 -0.01 10.75
C VAL A 22 2.20 -0.49 11.74
N VAL A 23 3.44 -0.10 11.53
CA VAL A 23 4.50 -0.15 12.53
C VAL A 23 4.74 1.28 13.01
N ALA A 24 4.22 1.59 14.19
CA ALA A 24 4.41 2.90 14.82
C ALA A 24 5.55 2.84 15.84
N MET A 25 6.28 3.93 16.01
CA MET A 25 7.22 4.08 17.12
C MET A 25 6.45 4.48 18.38
N GLU A 26 6.76 3.84 19.50
CA GLU A 26 6.14 4.16 20.79
C GLU A 26 6.33 5.65 21.11
N GLY A 27 5.23 6.35 21.41
CA GLY A 27 5.23 7.79 21.69
C GLY A 27 5.46 8.71 20.48
N CYS A 28 5.56 8.20 19.26
CA CYS A 28 5.71 9.00 18.04
C CYS A 28 4.64 8.65 17.01
N HIS A 29 3.41 9.13 17.23
CA HIS A 29 2.26 8.86 16.37
C HIS A 29 2.25 9.69 15.07
N SER A 30 3.11 10.71 14.97
CA SER A 30 3.28 11.50 13.75
C SER A 30 4.11 10.82 12.67
N PHE A 31 4.76 9.69 13.00
CA PHE A 31 5.62 8.92 12.13
C PHE A 31 5.26 7.44 12.20
N ILE A 32 4.92 6.85 11.04
CA ILE A 32 4.64 5.42 10.94
C ILE A 32 5.36 4.81 9.75
N ILE A 33 5.58 3.51 9.82
CA ILE A 33 5.98 2.69 8.68
C ILE A 33 4.76 1.84 8.30
N LEU A 34 4.28 2.02 7.08
CA LEU A 34 3.36 1.07 6.47
C LEU A 34 4.17 -0.11 5.96
N ASP A 35 3.77 -1.34 6.28
CA ASP A 35 4.39 -2.57 5.79
C ASP A 35 3.31 -3.49 5.20
N TRP A 36 3.62 -4.18 4.09
CA TRP A 36 2.68 -5.08 3.42
C TRP A 36 3.38 -6.24 2.72
N ALA A 37 2.66 -7.33 2.50
CA ALA A 37 3.14 -8.48 1.74
C ALA A 37 2.90 -8.31 0.22
N ARG A 38 3.78 -8.89 -0.59
CA ARG A 38 3.64 -8.90 -2.05
C ARG A 38 2.43 -9.75 -2.49
N PRO A 39 1.76 -9.41 -3.60
CA PRO A 39 0.54 -10.09 -4.01
C PRO A 39 0.65 -11.59 -4.33
N LEU A 40 1.77 -12.08 -4.88
CA LEU A 40 2.25 -13.46 -5.10
C LEU A 40 3.45 -13.39 -6.11
N LYS A 41 4.26 -14.46 -6.23
CA LYS A 41 5.61 -14.59 -6.85
C LYS A 41 5.95 -13.77 -8.12
N ASP A 42 7.20 -13.26 -8.14
CA ASP A 42 8.13 -12.98 -9.26
C ASP A 42 7.79 -12.01 -10.42
N ASP A 43 6.89 -11.04 -10.22
CA ASP A 43 6.87 -9.86 -11.09
C ASP A 43 7.71 -8.72 -10.49
N MET A 44 8.47 -8.02 -11.34
CA MET A 44 9.08 -6.73 -10.99
C MET A 44 7.97 -5.70 -10.74
N VAL A 45 7.53 -5.61 -9.48
CA VAL A 45 6.44 -4.73 -9.04
C VAL A 45 6.98 -3.57 -8.19
N SER A 46 6.42 -2.39 -8.44
CA SER A 46 6.43 -1.25 -7.54
C SER A 46 5.04 -1.10 -6.91
N TYR A 47 4.89 -0.17 -5.97
CA TYR A 47 3.65 0.04 -5.24
C TYR A 47 3.23 1.50 -5.30
N MET A 48 1.91 1.71 -5.37
CA MET A 48 1.27 3.00 -5.14
C MET A 48 0.56 2.93 -3.81
N VAL A 49 0.98 3.76 -2.86
CA VAL A 49 0.39 3.91 -1.54
C VAL A 49 -0.49 5.14 -1.55
N TYR A 50 -1.75 4.96 -1.17
CA TYR A 50 -2.75 6.02 -1.07
C TYR A 50 -3.00 6.33 0.40
N SER A 51 -3.09 7.61 0.72
CA SER A 51 -3.36 8.09 2.07
C SER A 51 -4.39 9.22 2.05
N ALA A 52 -5.30 9.22 3.01
CA ALA A 52 -6.25 10.30 3.22
C ALA A 52 -6.55 10.45 4.72
N SER A 53 -6.74 11.68 5.17
CA SER A 53 -7.37 11.95 6.47
C SER A 53 -8.88 11.64 6.41
N TYR A 54 -9.55 11.60 7.55
CA TYR A 54 -11.01 11.40 7.60
C TYR A 54 -11.77 12.38 6.70
N ASP A 55 -11.49 13.69 6.84
CA ASP A 55 -12.14 14.72 6.03
C ASP A 55 -11.81 14.56 4.54
N ASP A 56 -10.58 14.17 4.22
CA ASP A 56 -10.18 13.94 2.84
C ASP A 56 -10.91 12.74 2.22
N VAL A 57 -11.14 11.66 2.97
CA VAL A 57 -11.96 10.54 2.52
C VAL A 57 -13.38 10.99 2.19
N LEU A 58 -14.01 11.79 3.06
CA LEU A 58 -15.37 12.32 2.83
C LEU A 58 -15.46 13.19 1.57
N ASN A 59 -14.36 13.85 1.20
CA ASN A 59 -14.27 14.70 0.02
C ASN A 59 -13.62 14.00 -1.18
N ASN A 60 -13.39 12.69 -1.11
CA ASN A 60 -12.70 11.90 -2.13
C ASN A 60 -11.33 12.47 -2.56
N ARG A 61 -10.61 13.08 -1.62
CA ARG A 61 -9.25 13.57 -1.80
C ARG A 61 -8.27 12.52 -1.31
N TRP A 62 -7.48 11.94 -2.19
CA TRP A 62 -6.45 10.98 -1.82
C TRP A 62 -5.09 11.48 -2.27
N SER A 63 -4.12 11.43 -1.36
CA SER A 63 -2.71 11.60 -1.71
C SER A 63 -2.12 10.25 -2.13
N SER A 64 -1.10 10.26 -2.99
CA SER A 64 -0.42 9.04 -3.41
C SER A 64 1.10 9.18 -3.40
N ARG A 65 1.80 8.09 -3.05
CA ARG A 65 3.26 7.97 -3.06
C ARG A 65 3.68 6.63 -3.65
N SER A 66 4.77 6.63 -4.40
CA SER A 66 5.35 5.40 -4.94
C SER A 66 6.32 4.75 -3.95
N SER A 67 6.38 3.42 -3.91
CA SER A 67 7.43 2.65 -3.23
C SER A 67 7.95 1.54 -4.13
N SER A 68 9.26 1.32 -4.17
CA SER A 68 9.88 0.17 -4.84
C SER A 68 9.97 -1.06 -3.94
N GLY A 69 9.75 -0.89 -2.63
CA GLY A 69 9.77 -1.95 -1.63
C GLY A 69 8.39 -2.25 -1.08
N THR A 70 8.34 -3.13 -0.08
CA THR A 70 7.11 -3.55 0.60
C THR A 70 6.79 -2.73 1.85
N HIS A 71 7.39 -1.55 1.97
CA HIS A 71 7.16 -0.62 3.06
C HIS A 71 7.23 0.83 2.58
N LEU A 72 6.65 1.74 3.36
CA LEU A 72 6.74 3.18 3.14
C LEU A 72 6.64 3.94 4.47
N ALA A 73 7.62 4.82 4.73
CA ALA A 73 7.54 5.76 5.84
C ALA A 73 6.55 6.89 5.53
N VAL A 74 5.63 7.14 6.46
CA VAL A 74 4.66 8.23 6.42
C VAL A 74 4.92 9.12 7.64
N GLU A 75 5.10 10.41 7.39
CA GLU A 75 5.58 11.36 8.38
C GLU A 75 4.64 12.57 8.47
N ASN A 76 4.83 13.39 9.50
CA ASN A 76 4.08 14.63 9.72
C ASN A 76 2.56 14.43 9.84
N LEU A 77 2.12 13.24 10.30
CA LEU A 77 0.71 13.01 10.59
C LEU A 77 0.25 13.94 11.73
N LYS A 78 -0.97 14.46 11.60
CA LYS A 78 -1.61 15.33 12.59
C LYS A 78 -2.69 14.53 13.33
N PRO A 79 -3.06 14.88 14.58
CA PRO A 79 -4.16 14.23 15.30
C PRO A 79 -5.42 14.13 14.43
N ASN A 80 -5.70 12.90 13.95
CA ASN A 80 -6.77 12.54 13.03
C ASN A 80 -6.82 11.01 12.83
N SER A 81 -7.89 10.55 12.20
CA SER A 81 -7.98 9.21 11.59
C SER A 81 -7.46 9.26 10.15
N TYR A 82 -6.55 8.34 9.82
CA TYR A 82 -6.00 8.18 8.48
C TYR A 82 -6.39 6.82 7.88
N TYR A 83 -6.53 6.83 6.57
CA TYR A 83 -6.92 5.67 5.76
C TYR A 83 -5.84 5.40 4.73
N PHE A 84 -5.38 4.16 4.66
CA PHE A 84 -4.32 3.74 3.76
C PHE A 84 -4.75 2.58 2.87
N LYS A 85 -4.32 2.64 1.62
CA LYS A 85 -4.52 1.58 0.61
C LYS A 85 -3.26 1.41 -0.21
N VAL A 86 -2.98 0.20 -0.68
CA VAL A 86 -1.80 -0.08 -1.50
C VAL A 86 -2.21 -0.86 -2.74
N GLN A 87 -1.61 -0.54 -3.88
CA GLN A 87 -1.78 -1.29 -5.13
C GLN A 87 -0.40 -1.66 -5.66
N ALA A 88 -0.25 -2.87 -6.19
CA ALA A 88 0.93 -3.23 -6.95
C ALA A 88 0.85 -2.62 -8.36
N LYS A 89 2.00 -2.30 -8.94
CA LYS A 89 2.16 -1.75 -10.29
C LYS A 89 3.32 -2.44 -10.99
N ASN A 90 3.12 -2.87 -12.22
CA ASN A 90 4.20 -3.28 -13.12
C ASN A 90 4.16 -2.40 -14.40
N VAL A 91 4.95 -2.76 -15.41
CA VAL A 91 5.02 -2.04 -16.68
C VAL A 91 3.70 -2.07 -17.47
N PHE A 92 2.81 -3.03 -17.18
CA PHE A 92 1.54 -3.19 -17.87
C PHE A 92 0.39 -2.44 -17.18
N GLY A 93 0.54 -2.03 -15.92
CA GLY A 93 -0.45 -1.19 -15.23
C GLY A 93 -0.56 -1.43 -13.72
N LEU A 94 -1.65 -0.92 -13.17
CA LEU A 94 -2.03 -1.07 -11.75
C LEU A 94 -2.84 -2.35 -11.55
N GLY A 95 -2.52 -3.06 -10.48
CA GLY A 95 -3.31 -4.18 -10.00
C GLY A 95 -4.45 -3.75 -9.09
N PRO A 96 -5.18 -4.72 -8.49
CA PRO A 96 -6.26 -4.43 -7.57
C PRO A 96 -5.74 -3.80 -6.27
N VAL A 97 -6.61 -3.01 -5.65
CA VAL A 97 -6.34 -2.29 -4.40
C VAL A 97 -6.41 -3.24 -3.20
N SER A 98 -5.54 -3.04 -2.22
CA SER A 98 -5.61 -3.71 -0.91
C SER A 98 -6.92 -3.36 -0.17
N ASP A 99 -7.16 -4.09 0.92
CA ASP A 99 -8.13 -3.64 1.92
C ASP A 99 -7.65 -2.32 2.55
N THR A 100 -8.60 -1.54 3.08
CA THR A 100 -8.28 -0.24 3.69
C THR A 100 -7.79 -0.46 5.12
N LEU A 101 -6.60 0.03 5.42
CA LEU A 101 -6.07 0.09 6.77
C LEU A 101 -6.44 1.44 7.39
N THR A 102 -6.95 1.42 8.61
CA THR A 102 -7.22 2.63 9.39
C THR A 102 -6.19 2.78 10.49
N TYR A 103 -5.71 4.00 10.70
CA TYR A 103 -4.81 4.35 11.79
C TYR A 103 -5.30 5.63 12.46
N VAL A 104 -5.42 5.60 13.79
CA VAL A 104 -5.77 6.78 14.58
C VAL A 104 -4.49 7.30 15.21
N THR A 105 -4.22 8.58 14.98
CA THR A 105 -3.09 9.26 15.64
C THR A 105 -3.60 9.87 16.94
N GLU A 106 -2.88 9.63 18.04
CA GLU A 106 -3.17 10.25 19.32
C GLU A 106 -2.47 11.61 19.43
N SER A 107 -3.00 12.48 20.30
CA SER A 107 -2.45 13.82 20.59
C SER A 107 -1.34 13.76 21.63
#